data_AF-A0A514WY24-F1
#
_entry.id   AF-A0A514WY24-F1
#
_cell.length_a   1.000
_cell.length_b   1.000
_cell.length_c   1.000
_cell.angle_alpha   90.00
_cell.angle_beta   90.00
_cell.angle_gamma   90.00
#
_symmetry.space_group_name_H-M   'P 1'
#
loop_
_entity.id
_entity.type
_entity.pdbx_description
1 polymer ?
#
loop_
_entity_poly.entity_id
_entity_poly.type
_entity_poly.pdbx_seq_one_letter_code
_entity_poly.pdbx_strand_id
1 'polypeptide(L)'
;MKFVSLIFGILISIQAKSESALIFGDQFKFSIHIPNGWECLCDGKEAAKIGANAILHPKGKEWQKANAFIFLRVNSAQDDNVKEDVAADIMTYKKEYPDASVEKIDIEALKGYKKSSILFARINKSYEYVTYIAPEPFHGKNISVAMNVKSVKASDEVLDAYQEVTKSVQWLDNKKAIHCPDGGEYTNSEDTPKIIATTSSGFKLIVCAYKDKRTEKTERDAPYEIYFIQKNGTYSQPIFNSGEIGFYNITKDSSGLTIEETYKYDSQEIKLFQQSITCTRETCSLQPKKCILDSTKINPDKARKVIQRFKKINSDNTEEIEKYINSQGLLAYWGDKTAQQYFFNDVSTGLDGFLGESYSNYLSDLKELKKAGCLKVR
;
A
#
# COMPACT_ATOMS: atom_id res chain seq x y z
N MET A 1 -26.85 -12.01 73.24
CA MET A 1 -27.04 -11.98 71.77
C MET A 1 -26.52 -10.65 71.23
N LYS A 2 -25.46 -10.65 70.42
CA LYS A 2 -24.92 -9.46 69.76
C LYS A 2 -25.37 -9.47 68.29
N PHE A 3 -26.15 -8.47 67.87
CA PHE A 3 -26.51 -8.25 66.48
C PHE A 3 -25.39 -7.46 65.79
N VAL A 4 -24.70 -8.09 64.83
CA VAL A 4 -23.79 -7.42 63.90
C VAL A 4 -24.63 -6.94 62.73
N SER A 5 -24.79 -5.62 62.60
CA SER A 5 -25.51 -5.00 61.48
C SER A 5 -24.52 -4.83 60.31
N LEU A 6 -24.72 -5.61 59.25
CA LEU A 6 -23.93 -5.58 58.03
C LEU A 6 -24.56 -4.54 57.09
N ILE A 7 -23.99 -3.32 57.03
CA ILE A 7 -24.41 -2.31 56.07
C ILE A 7 -23.79 -2.68 54.71
N PHE A 8 -24.59 -3.25 53.83
CA PHE A 8 -24.28 -3.36 52.40
C PHE A 8 -24.33 -1.94 51.80
N GLY A 9 -23.17 -1.30 51.68
CA GLY A 9 -23.01 -0.09 50.89
C GLY A 9 -23.24 -0.41 49.42
N ILE A 10 -24.40 -0.03 48.88
CA ILE A 10 -24.67 -0.05 47.43
C ILE A 10 -23.78 1.04 46.81
N LEU A 11 -22.66 0.63 46.23
CA LEU A 11 -21.86 1.47 45.34
C LEU A 11 -22.67 1.71 44.06
N ILE A 12 -23.42 2.82 44.03
CA ILE A 12 -24.01 3.33 42.80
C ILE A 12 -22.84 3.83 41.95
N SER A 13 -22.36 2.99 41.04
CA SER A 13 -21.45 3.44 39.98
C SER A 13 -22.27 4.28 39.01
N ILE A 14 -22.23 5.60 39.19
CA ILE A 14 -22.73 6.54 38.19
C ILE A 14 -21.80 6.41 36.99
N GLN A 15 -22.23 5.62 36.01
CA GLN A 15 -21.51 5.48 34.75
C GLN A 15 -21.71 6.78 33.98
N ALA A 16 -20.79 7.72 34.17
CA ALA A 16 -20.76 8.98 33.44
C ALA A 16 -20.75 8.66 31.94
N LYS A 17 -21.73 9.19 31.21
CA LYS A 17 -21.83 9.04 29.76
C LYS A 17 -20.63 9.77 29.15
N SER A 18 -19.63 9.05 28.67
CA SER A 18 -18.45 9.67 28.07
C SER A 18 -18.88 10.50 26.87
N GLU A 19 -18.57 11.79 26.87
CA GLU A 19 -18.83 12.65 25.72
C GLU A 19 -17.81 12.32 24.63
N SER A 20 -18.28 12.06 23.41
CA SER A 20 -17.42 11.86 22.25
C SER A 20 -17.45 13.10 21.36
N ALA A 21 -16.31 13.45 20.78
CA ALA A 21 -16.22 14.50 19.78
C ALA A 21 -15.96 13.92 18.40
N LEU A 22 -16.53 14.55 17.37
CA LEU A 22 -16.23 14.29 15.97
C LEU A 22 -15.34 15.41 15.43
N ILE A 23 -14.19 15.05 14.89
CA ILE A 23 -13.25 15.98 14.25
C ILE A 23 -13.31 15.73 12.73
N PHE A 24 -13.42 16.80 11.95
CA PHE A 24 -13.55 16.76 10.51
C PHE A 24 -12.50 17.63 9.83
N GLY A 25 -12.11 17.23 8.61
CA GLY A 25 -11.41 18.06 7.64
C GLY A 25 -11.65 17.56 6.23
N ASP A 26 -11.08 18.22 5.22
CA ASP A 26 -11.37 17.99 3.80
C ASP A 26 -11.23 16.53 3.34
N GLN A 27 -10.41 15.73 4.02
CA GLN A 27 -10.09 14.36 3.64
C GLN A 27 -10.06 13.38 4.80
N PHE A 28 -10.52 13.78 5.99
CA PHE A 28 -10.51 12.93 7.15
C PHE A 28 -11.73 13.21 8.04
N LYS A 29 -12.10 12.18 8.79
CA LYS A 29 -13.01 12.29 9.91
C LYS A 29 -12.55 11.27 10.93
N PHE A 30 -12.54 11.66 12.20
CA PHE A 30 -12.29 10.72 13.29
C PHE A 30 -13.10 11.14 14.53
N SER A 31 -13.33 10.20 15.43
CA SER A 31 -13.88 10.48 16.75
C SER A 31 -12.82 10.31 17.83
N ILE A 32 -13.04 10.98 18.96
CA ILE A 32 -12.32 10.79 20.23
C ILE A 32 -13.31 10.81 21.38
N HIS A 33 -12.91 10.32 22.54
CA HIS A 33 -13.56 10.61 23.82
C HIS A 33 -12.97 11.89 24.43
N ILE A 34 -13.82 12.69 25.06
CA ILE A 34 -13.42 13.83 25.88
C ILE A 34 -13.31 13.33 27.33
N PRO A 35 -12.13 13.41 27.97
CA PRO A 35 -11.97 12.99 29.35
C PRO A 35 -12.88 13.76 30.30
N ASN A 36 -13.32 13.10 31.38
CA ASN A 36 -14.16 13.75 32.38
C ASN A 36 -13.48 15.00 32.96
N GLY A 37 -14.22 16.12 33.03
CA GLY A 37 -13.68 17.39 33.51
C GLY A 37 -12.87 18.17 32.47
N TRP A 38 -12.80 17.69 31.22
CA TRP A 38 -12.21 18.40 30.09
C TRP A 38 -13.29 18.91 29.14
N GLU A 39 -12.93 19.86 28.29
CA GLU A 39 -13.77 20.35 27.18
C GLU A 39 -12.95 20.38 25.88
N CYS A 40 -13.62 20.27 24.73
CA CYS A 40 -12.97 20.29 23.41
C CYS A 40 -13.30 21.54 22.60
N LEU A 41 -12.27 22.19 22.08
CA LEU A 41 -12.32 23.14 20.98
C LEU A 41 -12.16 22.38 19.65
N CYS A 42 -13.23 21.68 19.27
CA CYS A 42 -13.27 20.75 18.14
C CYS A 42 -13.78 21.41 16.82
N ASP A 43 -14.11 22.70 16.84
CA ASP A 43 -14.56 23.45 15.64
C ASP A 43 -13.41 23.84 14.68
N GLY A 44 -12.16 23.55 15.09
CA GLY A 44 -10.94 23.78 14.34
C GLY A 44 -10.44 25.22 14.32
N LYS A 45 -11.23 26.24 14.72
CA LYS A 45 -10.83 27.65 14.55
C LYS A 45 -9.70 28.05 15.48
N GLU A 46 -9.83 27.76 16.77
CA GLU A 46 -8.79 28.02 17.76
C GLU A 46 -7.61 27.04 17.60
N ALA A 47 -7.92 25.77 17.30
CA ALA A 47 -6.91 24.73 17.08
C ALA A 47 -5.99 25.05 15.89
N ALA A 48 -6.54 25.59 14.80
CA ALA A 48 -5.77 25.94 13.60
C ALA A 48 -4.68 26.99 13.86
N LYS A 49 -4.82 27.83 14.89
CA LYS A 49 -3.81 28.84 15.25
C LYS A 49 -2.46 28.24 15.67
N ILE A 50 -2.47 26.98 16.11
CA ILE A 50 -1.26 26.19 16.44
C ILE A 50 -1.06 25.01 15.48
N GLY A 51 -1.74 25.04 14.33
CA GLY A 51 -1.70 23.95 13.35
C GLY A 51 -2.31 22.64 13.86
N ALA A 52 -3.25 22.68 14.81
CA ALA A 52 -3.98 21.51 15.28
C ALA A 52 -5.38 21.45 14.67
N ASN A 53 -5.99 20.27 14.70
CA ASN A 53 -7.38 20.04 14.31
C ASN A 53 -8.35 20.09 15.50
N ALA A 54 -7.87 19.78 16.71
CA ALA A 54 -8.64 19.90 17.95
C ALA A 54 -7.72 20.22 19.13
N ILE A 55 -8.25 20.91 20.14
CA ILE A 55 -7.60 21.13 21.44
C ILE A 55 -8.56 20.71 22.54
N LEU A 56 -8.10 19.92 23.51
CA LEU A 56 -8.79 19.60 24.74
C LEU A 56 -8.05 20.25 25.91
N HIS A 57 -8.79 20.79 26.86
CA HIS A 57 -8.24 21.38 28.07
C HIS A 57 -9.19 21.18 29.27
N PRO A 58 -8.72 21.36 30.52
CA PRO A 58 -9.58 21.32 31.68
C PRO A 58 -10.72 22.34 31.58
N LYS A 59 -11.93 21.89 31.94
CA LYS A 59 -13.17 22.66 31.84
C LYS A 59 -13.11 23.94 32.68
N GLY A 60 -13.58 25.04 32.11
CA GLY A 60 -13.62 26.34 32.80
C GLY A 60 -12.27 27.05 32.86
N LYS A 61 -11.30 26.62 32.05
CA LYS A 61 -10.02 27.31 31.83
C LYS A 61 -9.92 27.68 30.35
N GLU A 62 -9.27 28.79 30.03
CA GLU A 62 -8.81 29.01 28.66
C GLU A 62 -7.62 28.09 28.37
N TRP A 63 -7.59 27.42 27.22
CA TRP A 63 -6.55 26.44 26.89
C TRP A 63 -5.13 27.03 26.97
N GLN A 64 -4.95 28.30 26.57
CA GLN A 64 -3.66 29.00 26.64
C GLN A 64 -3.19 29.21 28.08
N LYS A 65 -4.12 29.31 29.03
CA LYS A 65 -3.86 29.52 30.46
C LYS A 65 -3.82 28.22 31.25
N ALA A 66 -4.31 27.11 30.69
CA ALA A 66 -4.27 25.82 31.33
C ALA A 66 -2.82 25.37 31.63
N ASN A 67 -2.64 24.62 32.71
CA ASN A 67 -1.35 24.00 33.05
C ASN A 67 -1.03 22.84 32.13
N ALA A 68 -2.07 22.16 31.62
CA ALA A 68 -1.96 21.10 30.65
C ALA A 68 -3.07 21.24 29.59
N PHE A 69 -2.76 20.89 28.35
CA PHE A 69 -3.73 20.74 27.27
C PHE A 69 -3.28 19.65 26.30
N ILE A 70 -4.24 19.01 25.63
CA ILE A 70 -4.03 17.99 24.62
C ILE A 70 -4.43 18.58 23.28
N PHE A 71 -3.68 18.33 22.22
CA PHE A 71 -4.04 18.74 20.88
C PHE A 71 -3.83 17.60 19.90
N LEU A 72 -4.68 17.56 18.88
CA LEU A 72 -4.67 16.52 17.86
C LEU A 72 -4.37 17.16 16.52
N ARG A 73 -3.48 16.55 15.75
CA ARG A 73 -3.13 16.98 14.40
C ARG A 73 -3.16 15.77 13.46
N VAL A 74 -3.72 15.98 12.27
CA VAL A 74 -3.65 15.03 11.16
C VAL A 74 -2.47 15.42 10.29
N ASN A 75 -1.47 14.55 10.20
CA ASN A 75 -0.29 14.77 9.36
C ASN A 75 -0.41 13.96 8.06
N SER A 76 0.27 14.42 7.02
CA SER A 76 0.49 13.59 5.84
C SER A 76 1.63 12.62 6.14
N ALA A 77 1.48 11.37 5.72
CA ALA A 77 2.49 10.33 5.91
C ALA A 77 2.68 9.58 4.58
N GLN A 78 3.92 9.18 4.28
CA GLN A 78 4.23 8.47 3.04
C GLN A 78 3.85 7.00 3.11
N ASP A 79 4.04 6.39 4.27
CA ASP A 79 3.70 5.01 4.59
C ASP A 79 3.19 4.92 6.04
N ASP A 80 2.89 3.71 6.49
CA ASP A 80 2.43 3.43 7.85
C ASP A 80 3.58 3.17 8.83
N ASN A 81 4.81 3.58 8.52
CA ASN A 81 6.01 3.36 9.32
C ASN A 81 6.20 4.47 10.36
N VAL A 82 5.29 4.48 11.35
CA VAL A 82 5.30 5.42 12.48
C VAL A 82 6.65 5.50 13.21
N LYS A 83 7.47 4.43 13.17
CA LYS A 83 8.79 4.44 13.82
C LYS A 83 9.79 5.36 13.13
N GLU A 84 9.77 5.40 11.80
CA GLU A 84 10.62 6.28 11.01
C GLU A 84 10.18 7.74 11.13
N ASP A 85 8.86 7.98 11.12
CA ASP A 85 8.27 9.30 11.39
C ASP A 85 8.77 9.87 12.73
N VAL A 86 8.71 9.06 13.80
CA VAL A 86 9.17 9.47 15.14
C VAL A 86 10.68 9.73 15.15
N ALA A 87 11.48 8.91 14.48
CA ALA A 87 12.93 9.13 14.41
C ALA A 87 13.27 10.44 13.68
N ALA A 88 12.56 10.75 12.60
CA ALA A 88 12.69 12.00 11.86
C ALA A 88 12.29 13.22 12.71
N ASP A 89 11.19 13.12 13.46
CA ASP A 89 10.75 14.19 14.34
C ASP A 89 11.72 14.41 15.50
N ILE A 90 12.28 13.35 16.11
CA ILE A 90 13.34 13.48 17.13
C ILE A 90 14.54 14.27 16.60
N MET A 91 15.00 13.97 15.37
CA MET A 91 16.11 14.69 14.75
C MET A 91 15.78 16.17 14.54
N THR A 92 14.56 16.46 14.09
CA THR A 92 14.07 17.83 13.88
C THR A 92 13.96 18.58 15.20
N TYR A 93 13.38 17.97 16.24
CA TYR A 93 13.27 18.53 17.59
C TYR A 93 14.64 18.88 18.17
N LYS A 94 15.63 17.99 18.07
CA LYS A 94 16.99 18.26 18.58
C LYS A 94 17.71 19.38 17.82
N LYS A 95 17.37 19.58 16.55
CA LYS A 95 17.91 20.69 15.75
C LYS A 95 17.28 22.02 16.14
N GLU A 96 15.97 22.06 16.37
CA GLU A 96 15.24 23.27 16.75
C GLU A 96 15.45 23.65 18.22
N TYR A 97 15.59 22.64 19.08
CA TYR A 97 15.78 22.79 20.52
C TYR A 97 16.99 21.97 20.97
N PRO A 98 18.22 22.46 20.79
CA PRO A 98 19.45 21.73 21.12
C PRO A 98 19.53 21.27 22.58
N ASP A 99 18.90 22.01 23.49
CA ASP A 99 18.84 21.69 24.93
C ASP A 99 17.69 20.74 25.31
N ALA A 100 16.90 20.27 24.33
CA ALA A 100 15.78 19.38 24.62
C ALA A 100 16.26 17.99 25.02
N SER A 101 15.78 17.51 26.18
CA SER A 101 15.93 16.11 26.55
C SER A 101 14.78 15.32 25.95
N VAL A 102 15.11 14.36 25.10
CA VAL A 102 14.15 13.53 24.39
C VAL A 102 14.28 12.08 24.84
N GLU A 103 13.19 11.51 25.31
CA GLU A 103 13.09 10.12 25.76
C GLU A 103 11.98 9.41 24.99
N LYS A 104 12.24 8.17 24.60
CA LYS A 104 11.21 7.30 24.04
C LYS A 104 10.53 6.55 25.19
N ILE A 105 9.22 6.66 25.27
CA ILE A 105 8.43 5.92 26.25
C ILE A 105 7.68 4.81 25.51
N ASP A 106 7.89 3.57 25.92
CA ASP A 106 7.07 2.45 25.48
C ASP A 106 5.80 2.43 26.34
N ILE A 107 4.68 2.93 25.81
CA ILE A 107 3.37 2.64 26.38
C ILE A 107 2.88 1.34 25.76
N GLU A 108 2.31 0.45 26.57
CA GLU A 108 1.62 -0.75 26.11
C GLU A 108 0.74 -0.39 24.91
N ALA A 109 0.94 -1.10 23.80
CA ALA A 109 0.28 -0.83 22.53
C ALA A 109 -1.20 -0.52 22.76
N LEU A 110 -1.64 0.66 22.31
CA LEU A 110 -3.04 1.06 22.40
C LEU A 110 -3.88 -0.06 21.78
N LYS A 111 -4.76 -0.67 22.58
CA LYS A 111 -5.57 -1.82 22.17
C LYS A 111 -6.40 -1.40 20.94
N GLY A 112 -6.00 -1.87 19.75
CA GLY A 112 -6.64 -1.54 18.46
C GLY A 112 -5.74 -0.87 17.42
N TYR A 113 -4.57 -0.34 17.79
CA TYR A 113 -3.61 0.24 16.84
C TYR A 113 -2.28 -0.50 16.89
N LYS A 114 -1.87 -1.11 15.77
CA LYS A 114 -0.66 -1.95 15.71
C LYS A 114 0.65 -1.16 15.83
N LYS A 115 0.61 0.17 15.66
CA LYS A 115 1.79 1.04 15.59
C LYS A 115 1.54 2.36 16.31
N SER A 116 1.98 2.43 17.57
CA SER A 116 2.10 3.68 18.32
C SER A 116 3.52 3.84 18.83
N SER A 117 3.95 5.08 19.06
CA SER A 117 5.21 5.41 19.70
C SER A 117 5.04 6.74 20.40
N ILE A 118 5.59 6.84 21.61
CA ILE A 118 5.50 8.05 22.40
C ILE A 118 6.84 8.73 22.54
N LEU A 119 6.83 10.01 22.16
CA LEU A 119 7.90 10.95 22.37
C LEU A 119 7.64 11.70 23.67
N PHE A 120 8.60 11.68 24.59
CA PHE A 120 8.65 12.62 25.70
C PHE A 120 9.76 13.62 25.46
N ALA A 121 9.42 14.90 25.35
CA ALA A 121 10.39 15.97 25.18
C ALA A 121 10.26 16.98 26.32
N ARG A 122 11.39 17.36 26.93
CA ARG A 122 11.45 18.58 27.74
C ARG A 122 11.98 19.69 26.85
N ILE A 123 11.10 20.63 26.50
CA ILE A 123 11.45 21.77 25.66
C ILE A 123 11.34 23.01 26.53
N ASN A 124 12.48 23.67 26.77
CA ASN A 124 12.57 24.78 27.71
C ASN A 124 12.03 24.40 29.11
N LYS A 125 10.96 25.06 29.53
CA LYS A 125 10.25 24.85 30.82
C LYS A 125 8.95 24.06 30.66
N SER A 126 8.71 23.45 29.51
CA SER A 126 7.51 22.62 29.27
C SER A 126 7.89 21.16 28.98
N TYR A 127 6.93 20.29 29.24
CA TYR A 127 7.00 18.86 28.97
C TYR A 127 5.97 18.53 27.90
N GLU A 128 6.38 17.80 26.87
CA GLU A 128 5.53 17.39 25.76
C GLU A 128 5.53 15.87 25.64
N TYR A 129 4.33 15.30 25.51
CA TYR A 129 4.09 13.88 25.28
C TYR A 129 3.39 13.75 23.93
N VAL A 130 3.91 12.99 22.97
CA VAL A 130 3.30 12.87 21.64
C VAL A 130 3.12 11.40 21.28
N THR A 131 1.90 11.01 20.91
CA THR A 131 1.58 9.69 20.36
C THR A 131 1.24 9.82 18.88
N TYR A 132 1.91 9.04 18.05
CA TYR A 132 1.57 8.91 16.63
C TYR A 132 0.69 7.68 16.43
N ILE A 133 -0.39 7.84 15.68
CA ILE A 133 -1.41 6.83 15.40
C ILE A 133 -1.58 6.77 13.88
N ALA A 134 -1.16 5.67 13.27
CA ALA A 134 -1.51 5.36 11.88
C ALA A 134 -2.83 4.57 11.86
N PRO A 135 -3.91 5.12 11.26
CA PRO A 135 -5.17 4.37 11.14
C PRO A 135 -4.99 3.19 10.19
N GLU A 136 -5.75 2.11 10.43
CA GLU A 136 -5.85 0.96 9.53
C GLU A 136 -7.23 0.96 8.84
N PRO A 137 -7.31 0.85 7.50
CA PRO A 137 -6.20 0.78 6.55
C PRO A 137 -5.46 2.13 6.44
N PHE A 138 -4.18 2.12 6.06
CA PHE A 138 -3.39 3.35 5.97
C PHE A 138 -3.88 4.27 4.84
N HIS A 139 -4.15 5.53 5.18
CA HIS A 139 -4.75 6.51 4.26
C HIS A 139 -3.77 7.59 3.77
N GLY A 140 -2.46 7.38 3.85
CA GLY A 140 -1.48 8.44 3.59
C GLY A 140 -1.48 9.55 4.65
N LYS A 141 -2.04 9.24 5.83
CA LYS A 141 -2.22 10.17 6.95
C LYS A 141 -1.99 9.44 8.26
N ASN A 142 -1.42 10.13 9.24
CA ASN A 142 -1.38 9.71 10.63
C ASN A 142 -2.02 10.79 11.52
N ILE A 143 -2.38 10.44 12.74
CA ILE A 143 -2.82 11.37 13.78
C ILE A 143 -1.72 11.45 14.82
N SER A 144 -1.23 12.65 15.11
CA SER A 144 -0.44 12.92 16.31
C SER A 144 -1.34 13.48 17.41
N VAL A 145 -1.42 12.78 18.53
CA VAL A 145 -2.04 13.26 19.77
C VAL A 145 -0.91 13.75 20.67
N ALA A 146 -0.85 15.05 20.94
CA ALA A 146 0.20 15.66 21.73
C ALA A 146 -0.37 16.31 22.99
N MET A 147 0.34 16.23 24.10
CA MET A 147 -0.01 16.89 25.35
C MET A 147 1.15 17.77 25.80
N ASN A 148 0.85 19.03 26.07
CA ASN A 148 1.81 19.97 26.65
C ASN A 148 1.47 20.21 28.12
N VAL A 149 2.49 20.17 28.98
CA VAL A 149 2.38 20.48 30.42
C VAL A 149 3.43 21.53 30.80
N LYS A 150 2.99 22.58 31.49
CA LYS A 150 3.85 23.69 31.91
C LYS A 150 4.60 23.39 33.19
N SER A 151 5.88 23.75 33.22
CA SER A 151 6.77 23.82 34.40
C SER A 151 7.14 22.50 35.08
N VAL A 152 6.22 21.53 35.14
CA VAL A 152 6.41 20.23 35.80
C VAL A 152 5.91 19.09 34.92
N LYS A 153 6.41 17.87 35.16
CA LYS A 153 5.90 16.66 34.50
C LYS A 153 4.40 16.50 34.77
N ALA A 154 3.70 15.82 33.87
CA ALA A 154 2.29 15.52 34.02
C ALA A 154 2.03 14.76 35.33
N SER A 155 0.95 15.11 36.04
CA SER A 155 0.40 14.27 37.11
C SER A 155 -0.28 13.03 36.52
N ASP A 156 -0.53 12.03 37.36
CA ASP A 156 -1.23 10.81 36.95
C ASP A 156 -2.60 11.10 36.33
N GLU A 157 -3.39 12.00 36.93
CA GLU A 157 -4.69 12.44 36.39
C GLU A 157 -4.59 13.03 34.97
N VAL A 158 -3.56 13.82 34.70
CA VAL A 158 -3.33 14.43 33.39
C VAL A 158 -2.86 13.39 32.37
N LEU A 159 -2.02 12.44 32.80
CA LEU A 159 -1.60 11.31 31.96
C LEU A 159 -2.78 10.39 31.62
N ASP A 160 -3.67 10.14 32.57
CA ASP A 160 -4.87 9.32 32.37
C ASP A 160 -5.79 9.95 31.32
N ALA A 161 -6.03 11.26 31.41
CA ALA A 161 -6.80 12.01 30.41
C ALA A 161 -6.16 11.92 29.01
N TYR A 162 -4.84 12.07 28.92
CA TYR A 162 -4.11 11.91 27.66
C TYR A 162 -4.21 10.50 27.09
N GLN A 163 -4.05 9.47 27.92
CA GLN A 163 -4.20 8.09 27.50
C GLN A 163 -5.62 7.77 27.05
N GLU A 164 -6.65 8.32 27.70
CA GLU A 164 -8.05 8.15 27.32
C GLU A 164 -8.32 8.71 25.93
N VAL A 165 -7.86 9.93 25.64
CA VAL A 165 -7.95 10.52 24.28
C VAL A 165 -7.23 9.64 23.27
N THR A 166 -6.00 9.25 23.57
CA THR A 166 -5.16 8.47 22.67
C THR A 166 -5.76 7.10 22.35
N LYS A 167 -6.34 6.42 23.35
CA LYS A 167 -7.00 5.10 23.21
C LYS A 167 -8.35 5.18 22.50
N SER A 168 -9.00 6.35 22.51
CA SER A 168 -10.35 6.54 21.95
C SER A 168 -10.36 7.10 20.52
N VAL A 169 -9.21 7.44 19.96
CA VAL A 169 -9.11 7.82 18.55
C VAL A 169 -9.71 6.71 17.71
N GLN A 170 -10.68 7.04 16.87
CA GLN A 170 -11.27 6.13 15.90
C GLN A 170 -11.38 6.85 14.58
N TRP A 171 -10.63 6.38 13.58
CA TRP A 171 -10.80 6.88 12.21
C TRP A 171 -12.20 6.51 11.71
N LEU A 172 -12.97 7.51 11.32
CA LEU A 172 -14.32 7.34 10.82
C LEU A 172 -14.22 7.44 9.31
N ASP A 173 -13.90 6.31 8.69
CA ASP A 173 -13.78 6.26 7.24
C ASP A 173 -15.15 6.47 6.61
N ASN A 174 -15.36 7.64 6.00
CA ASN A 174 -16.50 7.89 5.14
C ASN A 174 -16.24 7.39 3.71
N LYS A 175 -15.03 6.91 3.40
CA LYS A 175 -14.72 6.34 2.09
C LYS A 175 -14.88 4.84 2.22
N LYS A 176 -15.78 4.25 1.43
CA LYS A 176 -15.78 2.79 1.24
C LYS A 176 -14.33 2.37 1.01
N ALA A 177 -13.83 1.41 1.80
CA ALA A 177 -12.52 0.83 1.59
C ALA A 177 -12.37 0.55 0.08
N ILE A 178 -11.28 1.04 -0.50
CA ILE A 178 -11.02 0.80 -1.91
C ILE A 178 -10.82 -0.70 -2.04
N HIS A 179 -11.73 -1.33 -2.77
CA HIS A 179 -11.73 -2.76 -3.04
C HIS A 179 -11.51 -2.98 -4.52
N CYS A 180 -11.03 -4.16 -4.87
CA CYS A 180 -11.05 -4.55 -6.26
C CYS A 180 -12.50 -4.70 -6.73
N PRO A 181 -12.87 -4.15 -7.90
CA PRO A 181 -14.15 -4.46 -8.50
C PRO A 181 -14.29 -5.97 -8.69
N ASP A 182 -15.52 -6.48 -8.67
CA ASP A 182 -15.80 -7.85 -9.07
C ASP A 182 -15.28 -8.06 -10.50
N GLY A 183 -14.12 -8.70 -10.62
CA GLY A 183 -13.48 -8.96 -11.92
C GLY A 183 -14.30 -10.01 -12.63
N GLY A 184 -14.92 -9.66 -13.76
CA GLY A 184 -15.98 -10.45 -14.43
C GLY A 184 -15.88 -11.97 -14.26
N GLU A 185 -14.97 -12.62 -14.99
CA GLU A 185 -14.79 -14.09 -14.92
C GLU A 185 -14.01 -14.54 -13.67
N TYR A 186 -13.32 -13.63 -12.99
CA TYR A 186 -12.47 -13.88 -11.84
C TYR A 186 -13.19 -13.57 -10.52
N THR A 187 -14.08 -14.47 -10.11
CA THR A 187 -15.02 -14.28 -8.99
C THR A 187 -14.39 -14.15 -7.58
N ASN A 188 -13.06 -14.06 -7.45
CA ASN A 188 -12.37 -14.00 -6.15
C ASN A 188 -11.13 -13.12 -6.22
N SER A 189 -11.34 -11.84 -6.54
CA SER A 189 -10.31 -10.84 -6.27
C SER A 189 -9.94 -10.90 -4.79
N GLU A 190 -8.67 -10.70 -4.46
CA GLU A 190 -8.39 -10.29 -3.09
C GLU A 190 -9.12 -8.96 -2.86
N ASP A 191 -9.93 -8.83 -1.80
CA ASP A 191 -10.72 -7.63 -1.52
C ASP A 191 -9.86 -6.35 -1.44
N THR A 192 -8.54 -6.49 -1.30
CA THR A 192 -7.59 -5.37 -1.16
C THR A 192 -6.70 -5.26 -2.41
N PRO A 193 -6.65 -4.09 -3.07
CA PRO A 193 -5.72 -3.85 -4.16
C PRO A 193 -4.25 -4.04 -3.76
N LYS A 194 -3.45 -4.64 -4.64
CA LYS A 194 -2.01 -4.86 -4.41
C LYS A 194 -1.19 -3.57 -4.51
N ILE A 195 -1.59 -2.66 -5.40
CA ILE A 195 -0.94 -1.38 -5.61
C ILE A 195 -2.01 -0.29 -5.68
N ILE A 196 -1.79 0.81 -4.97
CA ILE A 196 -2.56 2.04 -5.12
C ILE A 196 -1.61 3.18 -5.46
N ALA A 197 -1.77 3.77 -6.65
CA ALA A 197 -0.97 4.89 -7.11
C ALA A 197 -1.85 6.12 -7.35
N THR A 198 -1.54 7.23 -6.69
CA THR A 198 -2.18 8.51 -6.98
C THR A 198 -1.37 9.23 -8.04
N THR A 199 -2.00 9.55 -9.17
CA THR A 199 -1.36 10.32 -10.26
C THR A 199 -1.33 11.81 -9.93
N SER A 200 -0.47 12.57 -10.62
CA SER A 200 -0.40 14.04 -10.49
C SER A 200 -1.74 14.74 -10.82
N SER A 201 -2.58 14.12 -11.64
CA SER A 201 -3.93 14.59 -11.98
C SER A 201 -4.99 14.23 -10.92
N GLY A 202 -4.61 13.53 -9.85
CA GLY A 202 -5.46 13.17 -8.72
C GLY A 202 -6.27 11.87 -8.88
N PHE A 203 -6.11 11.14 -9.99
CA PHE A 203 -6.68 9.80 -10.14
C PHE A 203 -5.96 8.80 -9.24
N LYS A 204 -6.71 7.84 -8.69
CA LYS A 204 -6.12 6.66 -8.05
C LYS A 204 -6.14 5.51 -9.04
N LEU A 205 -4.97 5.03 -9.43
CA LEU A 205 -4.78 3.77 -10.12
C LEU A 205 -4.72 2.66 -9.08
N ILE A 206 -5.44 1.58 -9.33
CA ILE A 206 -5.39 0.38 -8.49
C ILE A 206 -5.05 -0.83 -9.32
N VAL A 207 -4.23 -1.71 -8.76
CA VAL A 207 -3.88 -3.00 -9.35
C VAL A 207 -4.56 -4.09 -8.55
N CYS A 208 -5.41 -4.84 -9.22
CA CYS A 208 -6.19 -5.94 -8.66
C CYS A 208 -5.65 -7.25 -9.18
N ALA A 209 -5.04 -8.04 -8.30
CA ALA A 209 -4.60 -9.40 -8.61
C ALA A 209 -5.72 -10.38 -8.22
N TYR A 210 -6.03 -11.30 -9.13
CA TYR A 210 -7.10 -12.27 -8.93
C TYR A 210 -6.52 -13.64 -8.67
N LYS A 211 -6.93 -14.28 -7.56
CA LYS A 211 -6.52 -15.66 -7.29
C LYS A 211 -7.25 -16.60 -8.24
N ASP A 212 -6.52 -17.36 -9.05
CA ASP A 212 -7.11 -18.51 -9.74
C ASP A 212 -7.34 -19.62 -8.71
N LYS A 213 -8.61 -19.88 -8.36
CA LYS A 213 -9.00 -20.94 -7.43
C LYS A 213 -8.50 -22.33 -7.85
N ARG A 214 -8.23 -22.54 -9.14
CA ARG A 214 -7.78 -23.84 -9.67
C ARG A 214 -6.31 -24.10 -9.44
N THR A 215 -5.52 -23.05 -9.23
CA THR A 215 -4.07 -23.17 -9.07
C THR A 215 -3.67 -22.44 -7.80
N GLU A 216 -3.20 -23.18 -6.78
CA GLU A 216 -2.53 -22.61 -5.60
C GLU A 216 -1.19 -21.93 -5.94
N LYS A 217 -1.00 -21.53 -7.21
CA LYS A 217 0.20 -20.87 -7.71
C LYS A 217 0.40 -19.53 -6.99
N THR A 218 1.68 -19.18 -6.87
CA THR A 218 2.14 -18.03 -6.11
C THR A 218 1.55 -16.72 -6.65
N GLU A 219 1.41 -15.71 -5.79
CA GLU A 219 0.79 -14.40 -6.11
C GLU A 219 1.38 -13.69 -7.35
N ARG A 220 2.58 -14.08 -7.79
CA ARG A 220 3.26 -13.52 -8.98
C ARG A 220 2.65 -13.96 -10.30
N ASP A 221 1.89 -15.05 -10.31
CA ASP A 221 1.36 -15.69 -11.51
C ASP A 221 -0.14 -15.46 -11.66
N ALA A 222 -0.72 -14.59 -10.83
CA ALA A 222 -2.13 -14.25 -10.88
C ALA A 222 -2.41 -13.27 -12.03
N PRO A 223 -3.50 -13.47 -12.79
CA PRO A 223 -3.96 -12.43 -13.70
C PRO A 223 -4.29 -11.17 -12.88
N TYR A 224 -4.03 -10.01 -13.46
CA TYR A 224 -4.33 -8.75 -12.83
C TYR A 224 -5.00 -7.79 -13.80
N GLU A 225 -5.86 -6.96 -13.21
CA GLU A 225 -6.51 -5.86 -13.89
C GLU A 225 -6.12 -4.55 -13.21
N ILE A 226 -5.95 -3.52 -14.03
CA ILE A 226 -5.66 -2.18 -13.53
C ILE A 226 -6.88 -1.33 -13.80
N TYR A 227 -7.32 -0.62 -12.78
CA TYR A 227 -8.45 0.31 -12.83
C TYR A 227 -7.98 1.70 -12.46
N PHE A 228 -8.72 2.73 -12.87
CA PHE A 228 -8.64 4.02 -12.23
C PHE A 228 -9.94 4.37 -11.54
N ILE A 229 -9.84 5.02 -10.38
CA ILE A 229 -10.98 5.49 -9.61
C ILE A 229 -11.16 6.96 -9.93
N GLN A 230 -12.35 7.29 -10.42
CA GLN A 230 -12.77 8.66 -10.71
C GLN A 230 -12.89 9.48 -9.43
N LYS A 231 -12.92 10.81 -9.54
CA LYS A 231 -13.00 11.72 -8.38
C LYS A 231 -14.26 11.52 -7.53
N ASN A 232 -15.35 11.06 -8.14
CA ASN A 232 -16.60 10.71 -7.47
C ASN A 232 -16.56 9.33 -6.76
N GLY A 233 -15.44 8.59 -6.85
CA GLY A 233 -15.25 7.28 -6.24
C GLY A 233 -15.68 6.09 -7.11
N THR A 234 -16.16 6.29 -8.35
CA THR A 234 -16.54 5.18 -9.23
C THR A 234 -15.32 4.60 -9.96
N TYR A 235 -15.30 3.28 -10.15
CA TYR A 235 -14.26 2.59 -10.92
C TYR A 235 -14.48 2.77 -12.43
N SER A 236 -13.39 2.84 -13.18
CA SER A 236 -13.40 2.69 -14.64
C SER A 236 -13.66 1.24 -15.05
N GLN A 237 -13.80 0.99 -16.36
CA GLN A 237 -13.48 -0.33 -16.90
C GLN A 237 -11.98 -0.61 -16.73
N PRO A 238 -11.53 -1.90 -16.76
CA PRO A 238 -10.12 -2.22 -16.75
C PRO A 238 -9.38 -1.46 -17.86
N ILE A 239 -8.39 -0.65 -17.49
CA ILE A 239 -7.53 0.05 -18.46
C ILE A 239 -6.42 -0.86 -18.97
N PHE A 240 -6.08 -1.87 -18.18
CA PHE A 240 -5.16 -2.94 -18.52
C PHE A 240 -5.73 -4.23 -17.95
N ASN A 241 -5.66 -5.29 -18.74
CA ASN A 241 -5.98 -6.66 -18.34
C ASN A 241 -4.81 -7.51 -18.82
N SER A 242 -4.18 -8.25 -17.90
CA SER A 242 -3.02 -9.10 -18.22
C SER A 242 -3.36 -10.29 -19.12
N GLY A 243 -4.64 -10.60 -19.28
CA GLY A 243 -5.15 -11.83 -19.86
C GLY A 243 -4.88 -13.01 -18.92
N GLU A 244 -4.32 -14.07 -19.48
CA GLU A 244 -3.87 -15.25 -18.74
C GLU A 244 -2.60 -14.97 -17.91
N ILE A 245 -2.04 -16.03 -17.31
CA ILE A 245 -0.82 -15.99 -16.48
C ILE A 245 0.33 -15.40 -17.29
N GLY A 246 0.63 -14.12 -17.07
CA GLY A 246 1.82 -13.45 -17.59
C GLY A 246 2.68 -12.93 -16.45
N PHE A 247 4.00 -12.85 -16.67
CA PHE A 247 4.90 -12.28 -15.68
C PHE A 247 5.06 -10.81 -15.96
N TYR A 248 4.54 -9.97 -15.08
CA TYR A 248 4.68 -8.54 -15.24
C TYR A 248 5.23 -7.87 -14.00
N ASN A 249 6.13 -6.92 -14.22
CA ASN A 249 6.62 -6.04 -13.18
C ASN A 249 5.87 -4.71 -13.29
N ILE A 250 5.02 -4.43 -12.30
CA ILE A 250 4.30 -3.16 -12.22
C ILE A 250 5.02 -2.26 -11.23
N THR A 251 5.48 -1.12 -11.71
CA THR A 251 6.18 -0.11 -10.91
C THR A 251 5.40 1.19 -10.92
N LYS A 252 5.49 1.93 -9.82
CA LYS A 252 4.85 3.23 -9.66
C LYS A 252 5.91 4.33 -9.79
N ASP A 253 5.57 5.38 -10.53
CA ASP A 253 6.36 6.61 -10.59
C ASP A 253 5.45 7.85 -10.45
N SER A 254 6.02 9.05 -10.58
CA SER A 254 5.28 10.32 -10.45
C SER A 254 4.25 10.57 -11.56
N SER A 255 4.40 9.91 -12.71
CA SER A 255 3.56 10.07 -13.90
C SER A 255 2.42 9.05 -13.98
N GLY A 256 2.55 7.91 -13.29
CA GLY A 256 1.51 6.90 -13.20
C GLY A 256 2.07 5.51 -12.85
N LEU A 257 1.66 4.51 -13.63
CA LEU A 257 2.14 3.14 -13.52
C LEU A 257 2.92 2.76 -14.78
N THR A 258 4.05 2.10 -14.60
CA THR A 258 4.81 1.44 -15.67
C THR A 258 4.63 -0.07 -15.53
N ILE A 259 4.24 -0.72 -16.62
CA ILE A 259 3.98 -2.15 -16.72
C ILE A 259 5.06 -2.73 -17.63
N GLU A 260 5.93 -3.57 -17.10
CA GLU A 260 6.92 -4.29 -17.87
C GLU A 260 6.48 -5.75 -18.03
N GLU A 261 6.28 -6.18 -19.27
CA GLU A 261 6.04 -7.58 -19.61
C GLU A 261 7.36 -8.32 -19.62
N THR A 262 7.43 -9.39 -18.84
CA THR A 262 8.64 -10.17 -18.62
C THR A 262 8.42 -11.63 -18.97
N TYR A 263 9.49 -12.29 -19.37
CA TYR A 263 9.53 -13.71 -19.63
C TYR A 263 10.65 -14.33 -18.79
N LYS A 264 10.37 -15.48 -18.15
CA LYS A 264 11.34 -16.19 -17.32
C LYS A 264 11.77 -17.49 -17.98
N TYR A 265 13.07 -17.64 -18.17
CA TYR A 265 13.68 -18.88 -18.64
C TYR A 265 14.88 -19.23 -17.76
N ASP A 266 14.81 -20.37 -17.09
CA ASP A 266 15.93 -20.92 -16.30
C ASP A 266 16.56 -19.87 -15.36
N SER A 267 15.70 -19.29 -14.51
CA SER A 267 15.99 -18.20 -13.56
C SER A 267 16.36 -16.83 -14.16
N GLN A 268 16.51 -16.74 -15.48
CA GLN A 268 16.74 -15.48 -16.16
C GLN A 268 15.41 -14.78 -16.43
N GLU A 269 15.32 -13.50 -16.06
CA GLU A 269 14.21 -12.62 -16.42
C GLU A 269 14.58 -11.76 -17.63
N ILE A 270 13.72 -11.80 -18.65
CA ILE A 270 13.88 -11.09 -19.92
C ILE A 270 12.70 -10.15 -20.06
N LYS A 271 12.97 -8.85 -20.16
CA LYS A 271 11.92 -7.86 -20.39
C LYS A 271 11.63 -7.76 -21.88
N LEU A 272 10.37 -7.83 -22.28
CA LEU A 272 9.95 -7.80 -23.68
C LEU A 272 9.39 -6.42 -24.04
N PHE A 273 8.37 -6.01 -23.31
CA PHE A 273 7.62 -4.79 -23.56
C PHE A 273 7.48 -3.96 -22.30
N GLN A 274 7.30 -2.66 -22.50
CA GLN A 274 6.95 -1.68 -21.49
C GLN A 274 5.72 -0.92 -21.97
N GLN A 275 4.75 -0.77 -21.08
CA GLN A 275 3.63 0.15 -21.23
C GLN A 275 3.61 1.11 -20.05
N SER A 276 2.99 2.26 -20.26
CA SER A 276 2.72 3.20 -19.17
C SER A 276 1.25 3.55 -19.17
N ILE A 277 0.70 3.77 -17.98
CA ILE A 277 -0.63 4.36 -17.81
C ILE A 277 -0.42 5.81 -17.44
N THR A 278 -0.89 6.70 -18.29
CA THR A 278 -0.81 8.15 -18.08
C THR A 278 -2.19 8.71 -17.83
N CYS A 279 -2.33 9.62 -16.88
CA CYS A 279 -3.61 10.24 -16.56
C CYS A 279 -3.59 11.75 -16.85
N THR A 280 -4.53 12.18 -17.69
CA THR A 280 -4.89 13.59 -17.86
C THR A 280 -5.78 14.03 -16.70
N ARG A 281 -6.35 15.24 -16.74
CA ARG A 281 -7.32 15.72 -15.74
C ARG A 281 -8.67 14.98 -15.78
N GLU A 282 -8.97 14.34 -16.91
CA GLU A 282 -10.29 13.78 -17.20
C GLU A 282 -10.29 12.26 -17.27
N THR A 283 -9.19 11.66 -17.74
CA THR A 283 -9.11 10.21 -17.97
C THR A 283 -7.69 9.69 -17.87
N CYS A 284 -7.57 8.39 -17.62
CA CYS A 284 -6.34 7.64 -17.77
C CYS A 284 -6.35 6.86 -19.10
N SER A 285 -5.20 6.72 -19.73
CA SER A 285 -5.04 5.93 -20.96
C SER A 285 -3.78 5.05 -20.89
N LEU A 286 -3.90 3.84 -21.43
CA LEU A 286 -2.78 2.92 -21.60
C LEU A 286 -2.00 3.33 -22.85
N GLN A 287 -0.72 3.62 -22.68
CA GLN A 287 0.16 3.98 -23.78
C GLN A 287 0.52 2.73 -24.62
N PRO A 288 0.82 2.92 -25.92
CA PRO A 288 1.24 1.82 -26.79
C PRO A 288 2.44 1.05 -26.21
N LYS A 289 2.47 -0.27 -26.43
CA LYS A 289 3.62 -1.12 -26.09
C LYS A 289 4.90 -0.55 -26.72
N LYS A 290 5.86 -0.20 -25.87
CA LYS A 290 7.23 0.11 -26.24
C LYS A 290 8.07 -1.13 -26.01
N CYS A 291 8.74 -1.61 -27.03
CA CYS A 291 9.67 -2.71 -26.85
C CYS A 291 10.92 -2.27 -26.06
N ILE A 292 11.32 -3.10 -25.11
CA ILE A 292 12.50 -2.91 -24.25
C ILE A 292 13.38 -4.17 -24.22
N LEU A 293 13.20 -5.08 -25.19
CA LEU A 293 13.97 -6.31 -25.32
C LEU A 293 15.47 -6.04 -25.47
N ASP A 294 16.23 -6.48 -24.47
CA ASP A 294 17.69 -6.50 -24.51
C ASP A 294 18.20 -7.92 -24.79
N SER A 295 18.30 -8.23 -26.08
CA SER A 295 18.83 -9.52 -26.55
C SER A 295 20.27 -9.83 -26.10
N THR A 296 21.04 -8.84 -25.63
CA THR A 296 22.42 -9.08 -25.15
C THR A 296 22.44 -9.84 -23.83
N LYS A 297 21.33 -9.79 -23.09
CA LYS A 297 21.18 -10.54 -21.84
C LYS A 297 20.93 -12.02 -22.11
N ILE A 298 20.37 -12.39 -23.25
CA ILE A 298 20.02 -13.79 -23.56
C ILE A 298 21.29 -14.61 -23.81
N ASN A 299 21.37 -15.79 -23.17
CA ASN A 299 22.45 -16.76 -23.40
C ASN A 299 22.01 -17.80 -24.47
N PRO A 300 22.36 -17.60 -25.76
CA PRO A 300 21.92 -18.49 -26.83
C PRO A 300 22.56 -19.88 -26.75
N ASP A 301 23.77 -20.00 -26.18
CA ASP A 301 24.50 -21.28 -26.16
C ASP A 301 23.83 -22.32 -25.26
N LYS A 302 23.21 -21.85 -24.17
CA LYS A 302 22.42 -22.71 -23.29
C LYS A 302 21.20 -23.28 -24.03
N ALA A 303 20.44 -22.44 -24.72
CA ALA A 303 19.29 -22.86 -25.52
C ALA A 303 19.67 -23.80 -26.67
N ARG A 304 20.79 -23.52 -27.37
CA ARG A 304 21.31 -24.39 -28.44
C ARG A 304 21.65 -25.78 -27.94
N LYS A 305 22.23 -25.92 -26.75
CA LYS A 305 22.55 -27.23 -26.14
C LYS A 305 21.28 -28.06 -25.90
N VAL A 306 20.21 -27.43 -25.41
CA VAL A 306 18.90 -28.09 -25.22
C VAL A 306 18.34 -28.58 -26.56
N ILE A 307 18.33 -27.71 -27.57
CA ILE A 307 17.85 -28.06 -28.93
C ILE A 307 18.65 -29.20 -29.56
N GLN A 308 19.98 -29.18 -29.43
CA GLN A 308 20.85 -30.24 -29.95
C GLN A 308 20.62 -31.58 -29.24
N ARG A 309 20.39 -31.56 -27.92
CA ARG A 309 20.04 -32.75 -27.14
C ARG A 309 18.71 -33.33 -27.59
N PHE A 310 17.68 -32.49 -27.72
CA PHE A 310 16.34 -32.92 -28.13
C PHE A 310 16.35 -33.59 -29.51
N LYS A 311 17.06 -33.01 -30.49
CA LYS A 311 17.21 -33.59 -31.85
C LYS A 311 17.83 -34.98 -31.88
N LYS A 312 18.58 -35.39 -30.85
CA LYS A 312 19.21 -36.72 -30.78
C LYS A 312 18.32 -37.79 -30.16
N ILE A 313 17.35 -37.40 -29.33
CA ILE A 313 16.65 -38.32 -28.43
C ILE A 313 15.29 -38.76 -29.00
N ASN A 314 14.75 -38.08 -30.02
CA ASN A 314 13.40 -38.33 -30.58
C ASN A 314 12.38 -38.63 -29.45
N SER A 315 12.20 -37.65 -28.57
CA SER A 315 11.48 -37.84 -27.32
C SER A 315 10.02 -37.45 -27.46
N ASP A 316 9.13 -38.37 -27.07
CA ASP A 316 7.70 -38.08 -26.84
C ASP A 316 7.43 -37.56 -25.41
N ASN A 317 8.49 -37.22 -24.66
CA ASN A 317 8.37 -36.69 -23.31
C ASN A 317 7.97 -35.21 -23.36
N THR A 318 6.78 -34.90 -22.85
CA THR A 318 6.21 -33.55 -22.77
C THR A 318 7.16 -32.52 -22.14
N GLU A 319 7.87 -32.86 -21.07
CA GLU A 319 8.80 -31.94 -20.38
C GLU A 319 10.00 -31.57 -21.27
N GLU A 320 10.53 -32.54 -22.02
CA GLU A 320 11.64 -32.28 -22.96
C GLU A 320 11.17 -31.49 -24.18
N ILE A 321 9.93 -31.73 -24.65
CA ILE A 321 9.30 -30.94 -25.73
C ILE A 321 9.09 -29.49 -25.26
N GLU A 322 8.61 -29.29 -24.04
CA GLU A 322 8.43 -27.96 -23.45
C GLU A 322 9.77 -27.21 -23.35
N LYS A 323 10.81 -27.86 -22.81
CA LYS A 323 12.17 -27.30 -22.77
C LYS A 323 12.68 -26.93 -24.16
N TYR A 324 12.37 -27.76 -25.17
CA TYR A 324 12.71 -27.49 -26.55
C TYR A 324 11.99 -26.24 -27.08
N ILE A 325 10.67 -26.15 -26.93
CA ILE A 325 9.86 -24.99 -27.35
C ILE A 325 10.37 -23.72 -26.65
N ASN A 326 10.59 -23.79 -25.33
CA ASN A 326 11.10 -22.66 -24.56
C ASN A 326 12.49 -22.20 -25.03
N SER A 327 13.36 -23.15 -25.38
CA SER A 327 14.68 -22.85 -25.93
C SER A 327 14.60 -22.23 -27.33
N GLN A 328 13.66 -22.68 -28.16
CA GLN A 328 13.38 -22.04 -29.46
C GLN A 328 12.88 -20.61 -29.27
N GLY A 329 11.94 -20.39 -28.35
CA GLY A 329 11.42 -19.06 -28.05
C GLY A 329 12.52 -18.09 -27.62
N LEU A 330 13.39 -18.54 -26.73
CA LEU A 330 14.55 -17.77 -26.27
C LEU A 330 15.51 -17.39 -27.42
N LEU A 331 15.83 -18.34 -28.30
CA LEU A 331 16.66 -18.07 -29.48
C LEU A 331 15.96 -17.12 -30.46
N ALA A 332 14.64 -17.23 -30.61
CA ALA A 332 13.87 -16.35 -31.47
C ALA A 332 13.90 -14.89 -30.96
N TYR A 333 13.75 -14.69 -29.64
CA TYR A 333 13.94 -13.38 -29.00
C TYR A 333 15.37 -12.85 -29.13
N TRP A 334 16.38 -13.72 -29.08
CA TRP A 334 17.78 -13.32 -29.29
C TRP A 334 18.05 -12.83 -30.72
N GLY A 335 17.28 -13.29 -31.70
CA GLY A 335 17.42 -12.93 -33.11
C GLY A 335 17.81 -14.09 -34.03
N ASP A 336 17.80 -15.33 -33.55
CA ASP A 336 18.13 -16.50 -34.36
C ASP A 336 17.08 -16.71 -35.47
N LYS A 337 17.52 -16.65 -36.72
CA LYS A 337 16.64 -16.74 -37.89
C LYS A 337 15.86 -18.06 -37.94
N THR A 338 16.52 -19.17 -37.63
CA THR A 338 15.92 -20.50 -37.70
C THR A 338 14.88 -20.67 -36.60
N ALA A 339 15.16 -20.19 -35.40
CA ALA A 339 14.19 -20.21 -34.30
C ALA A 339 12.98 -19.30 -34.57
N GLN A 340 13.17 -18.11 -35.17
CA GLN A 340 12.04 -17.28 -35.60
C GLN A 340 11.18 -17.97 -36.66
N GLN A 341 11.82 -18.62 -37.64
CA GLN A 341 11.10 -19.41 -38.65
C GLN A 341 10.32 -20.58 -38.06
N TYR A 342 10.83 -21.21 -37.00
CA TYR A 342 10.12 -22.28 -36.29
C TYR A 342 8.73 -21.83 -35.82
N PHE A 343 8.60 -20.60 -35.29
CA PHE A 343 7.29 -20.07 -34.89
C PHE A 343 6.48 -19.49 -36.06
N PHE A 344 7.11 -18.76 -36.97
CA PHE A 344 6.38 -18.07 -38.05
C PHE A 344 5.89 -18.99 -39.17
N ASN A 345 6.43 -20.20 -39.30
CA ASN A 345 5.98 -21.18 -40.30
C ASN A 345 4.78 -22.02 -39.85
N ASP A 346 4.15 -21.67 -38.72
CA ASP A 346 2.95 -22.30 -38.18
C ASP A 346 3.05 -23.82 -38.05
N VAL A 347 4.11 -24.28 -37.37
CA VAL A 347 4.34 -25.71 -37.08
C VAL A 347 3.46 -26.20 -35.92
N SER A 348 2.39 -25.46 -35.58
CA SER A 348 1.51 -25.73 -34.43
C SER A 348 0.67 -26.99 -34.59
N THR A 349 0.54 -27.52 -35.80
CA THR A 349 -0.27 -28.70 -36.13
C THR A 349 0.29 -29.94 -35.42
N GLY A 350 -0.21 -30.21 -34.20
CA GLY A 350 0.15 -31.39 -33.41
C GLY A 350 0.55 -31.11 -31.97
N LEU A 351 0.68 -29.84 -31.55
CA LEU A 351 0.85 -29.50 -30.14
C LEU A 351 -0.52 -29.34 -29.48
N ASP A 352 -0.79 -30.09 -28.41
CA ASP A 352 -2.01 -29.96 -27.61
C ASP A 352 -1.73 -29.40 -26.20
N GLY A 353 -2.80 -28.97 -25.54
CA GLY A 353 -2.77 -28.46 -24.17
C GLY A 353 -1.69 -27.38 -23.93
N PHE A 354 -0.90 -27.61 -22.88
CA PHE A 354 0.11 -26.67 -22.38
C PHE A 354 1.24 -26.37 -23.38
N LEU A 355 1.59 -27.34 -24.24
CA LEU A 355 2.61 -27.13 -25.27
C LEU A 355 2.12 -26.19 -26.37
N GLY A 356 0.85 -26.33 -26.76
CA GLY A 356 0.19 -25.45 -27.72
C GLY A 356 0.05 -24.01 -27.20
N GLU A 357 -0.28 -23.87 -25.91
CA GLU A 357 -0.34 -22.57 -25.21
C GLU A 357 1.03 -21.88 -25.19
N SER A 358 2.07 -22.58 -24.75
CA SER A 358 3.45 -22.07 -24.74
C SER A 358 3.89 -21.61 -26.13
N TYR A 359 3.66 -22.43 -27.16
CA TYR A 359 3.99 -22.07 -28.55
C TYR A 359 3.22 -20.82 -29.02
N SER A 360 1.93 -20.75 -28.71
CA SER A 360 1.06 -19.63 -29.10
C SER A 360 1.50 -18.32 -28.44
N ASN A 361 1.91 -18.37 -27.17
CA ASN A 361 2.44 -17.22 -26.44
C ASN A 361 3.71 -16.68 -27.10
N TYR A 362 4.69 -17.54 -27.41
CA TYR A 362 5.88 -17.10 -28.16
C TYR A 362 5.53 -16.53 -29.53
N LEU A 363 4.63 -17.16 -30.28
CA LEU A 363 4.24 -16.67 -31.59
C LEU A 363 3.58 -15.28 -31.50
N SER A 364 2.73 -15.07 -30.49
CA SER A 364 2.11 -13.76 -30.20
C SER A 364 3.17 -12.71 -29.92
N ASP A 365 4.08 -12.98 -28.98
CA ASP A 365 5.17 -12.07 -28.62
C ASP A 365 6.07 -11.75 -29.80
N LEU A 366 6.45 -12.76 -30.59
CA LEU A 366 7.30 -12.56 -31.76
C LEU A 366 6.61 -11.71 -32.82
N LYS A 367 5.30 -11.85 -33.03
CA LYS A 367 4.53 -10.97 -33.92
C LYS A 367 4.53 -9.53 -33.40
N GLU A 368 4.31 -9.33 -32.11
CA GLU A 368 4.34 -8.00 -31.49
C GLU A 368 5.74 -7.36 -31.52
N LEU A 369 6.79 -8.10 -31.17
CA LEU A 369 8.18 -7.63 -31.21
C LEU A 369 8.60 -7.28 -32.65
N LYS A 370 8.15 -8.06 -33.65
CA LYS A 370 8.36 -7.76 -35.07
C LYS A 370 7.66 -6.46 -35.46
N LYS A 371 6.38 -6.29 -35.09
CA LYS A 371 5.60 -5.07 -35.35
C LYS A 371 6.23 -3.84 -34.69
N ALA A 372 6.81 -4.00 -33.51
CA ALA A 372 7.53 -2.95 -32.78
C ALA A 372 8.96 -2.68 -33.32
N GLY A 373 9.43 -3.42 -34.32
CA GLY A 373 10.76 -3.25 -34.92
C GLY A 373 11.92 -3.76 -34.04
N CYS A 374 11.63 -4.62 -33.08
CA CYS A 374 12.62 -5.10 -32.11
C CYS A 374 13.30 -6.41 -32.46
N LEU A 375 12.64 -7.27 -33.21
CA LEU A 375 13.27 -8.47 -33.71
C LEU A 375 14.23 -8.11 -34.84
N LYS A 376 15.52 -8.03 -34.49
CA LYS A 376 16.61 -7.99 -35.46
C LYS A 376 17.09 -9.41 -35.69
N VAL A 377 17.17 -9.81 -36.95
CA VAL A 377 17.82 -11.07 -37.32
C VAL A 377 19.32 -10.92 -37.08
N ARG A 378 19.92 -11.88 -36.38
CA ARG A 378 21.36 -11.90 -36.05
C ARG A 378 22.10 -13.02 -36.78
#